data_AF-A0A1Z5HN39-F1
#
_entry.id   AF-A0A1Z5HN39-F1
#
_cell.length_a   1.000
_cell.length_b   1.000
_cell.length_c   1.000
_cell.angle_alpha   90.00
_cell.angle_beta   90.00
_cell.angle_gamma   90.00
#
_symmetry.space_group_name_H-M   'P 1'
#
loop_
_entity.id
_entity.type
_entity.pdbx_description
1 polymer ?
#
loop_
_entity_poly.entity_id
_entity_poly.type
_entity_poly.pdbx_seq_one_letter_code
_entity_poly.pdbx_strand_id
1 'polypeptide(L)' 'MDEKIIRPVDLKEKRLARRWTQEELARKLGITSLHVSRIEAGRRNISFALALKVARVFGSITVQHEGEVFLIKKNK' A
#
# COMPACT_ATOMS: atom_id res chain seq x y z
N MET A 1 -1.58 16.13 14.62
CA MET A 1 -1.94 16.18 13.19
C MET A 1 -2.31 14.75 12.83
N ASP A 2 -3.60 14.43 12.86
CA ASP A 2 -4.09 13.08 12.59
C ASP A 2 -3.80 12.73 11.13
N GLU A 3 -2.63 12.13 10.88
CA GLU A 3 -2.40 11.45 9.61
C GLU A 3 -3.48 10.38 9.50
N LYS A 4 -4.47 10.60 8.63
CA LYS A 4 -5.51 9.63 8.32
C LYS A 4 -4.83 8.34 7.86
N ILE A 5 -4.71 7.39 8.79
CA ILE A 5 -4.05 6.11 8.53
C ILE A 5 -5.07 5.16 7.91
N ILE A 6 -4.67 4.52 6.82
CA ILE A 6 -5.54 3.74 5.95
C ILE A 6 -4.98 2.33 5.84
N ARG A 7 -5.81 1.31 6.00
CA ARG A 7 -5.35 -0.09 5.92
C ARG A 7 -5.33 -0.53 4.45
N PRO A 8 -4.21 -0.95 3.86
CA PRO A 8 -4.21 -1.54 2.53
C PRO A 8 -4.70 -2.99 2.61
N VAL A 9 -5.58 -3.40 1.70
CA VAL A 9 -6.15 -4.77 1.71
C VAL A 9 -5.56 -5.68 0.64
N ASP A 10 -5.03 -5.14 -0.45
CA ASP A 10 -4.57 -5.90 -1.62
C ASP A 10 -3.07 -5.73 -1.95
N LEU A 11 -2.29 -5.06 -1.10
CA LEU A 11 -0.89 -4.74 -1.38
C LEU A 11 -0.03 -6.00 -1.60
N LYS A 12 -0.16 -7.00 -0.73
CA LYS A 12 0.60 -8.26 -0.81
C LYS A 12 0.27 -9.02 -2.09
N GLU A 13 -1.01 -9.11 -2.43
CA GLU A 13 -1.48 -9.78 -3.64
C GLU A 13 -0.90 -9.12 -4.89
N LYS A 14 -1.01 -7.79 -4.99
CA LYS A 14 -0.43 -7.01 -6.10
C LYS A 14 1.07 -7.21 -6.24
N ARG A 15 1.81 -7.26 -5.12
CA ARG A 15 3.25 -7.53 -5.13
C ARG A 15 3.55 -8.93 -5.67
N LEU A 16 2.85 -9.95 -5.19
CA LEU A 16 3.04 -11.34 -5.61
C LEU A 16 2.66 -11.55 -7.08
N ALA A 17 1.60 -10.89 -7.57
CA ALA A 17 1.22 -10.91 -8.98
C ALA A 17 2.32 -10.34 -9.90
N ARG A 18 3.15 -9.43 -9.40
CA ARG A 18 4.35 -8.93 -10.09
C ARG A 18 5.61 -9.77 -9.87
N ARG A 19 5.51 -10.86 -9.09
CA ARG A 19 6.64 -11.70 -8.64
C ARG A 19 7.74 -10.91 -7.93
N TRP A 20 7.36 -9.85 -7.21
CA TRP A 20 8.32 -9.04 -6.45
C TRP A 20 8.51 -9.57 -5.03
N THR A 21 9.73 -9.50 -4.54
CA THR A 21 10.11 -9.58 -3.13
C THR A 21 9.63 -8.33 -2.38
N GLN A 22 9.57 -8.41 -1.04
CA GLN A 22 9.26 -7.24 -0.21
C GLN A 22 10.32 -6.13 -0.37
N GLU A 23 11.59 -6.50 -0.56
CA GLU A 23 12.70 -5.58 -0.87
C GLU A 23 12.48 -4.82 -2.17
N GLU A 24 12.03 -5.49 -3.24
CA GLU A 24 11.76 -4.85 -4.53
C GLU A 24 10.60 -3.86 -4.45
N LEU A 25 9.53 -4.22 -3.73
CA LEU A 25 8.42 -3.29 -3.49
C LEU A 25 8.87 -2.09 -2.67
N ALA A 26 9.65 -2.33 -1.62
CA ALA A 26 10.20 -1.29 -0.74
C ALA A 26 11.00 -0.25 -1.53
N ARG A 27 11.91 -0.71 -2.41
CA ARG A 27 12.67 0.17 -3.32
C ARG A 27 11.76 1.01 -4.23
N LYS A 28 10.70 0.42 -4.80
CA LYS A 28 9.76 1.13 -5.68
C LYS A 28 8.93 2.19 -4.95
N LEU A 29 8.64 1.98 -3.67
CA LEU A 29 7.85 2.90 -2.85
C LEU A 29 8.71 3.93 -2.09
N GLY A 30 10.03 3.71 -2.05
CA GLY A 30 10.96 4.52 -1.27
C GLY A 30 10.74 4.36 0.24
N ILE A 31 10.49 3.13 0.69
CA ILE A 31 10.35 2.76 2.11
C ILE A 31 11.24 1.56 2.42
N THR A 32 11.32 1.13 3.68
CA THR A 32 12.07 -0.06 4.06
C THR A 32 11.26 -1.35 3.84
N SER A 33 11.94 -2.47 3.64
CA SER A 33 11.31 -3.80 3.56
C SER A 33 10.61 -4.19 4.86
N LEU A 34 11.17 -3.82 6.02
CA LEU A 34 10.50 -3.96 7.32
C LEU A 34 9.15 -3.22 7.34
N HIS A 35 9.07 -2.03 6.72
CA HIS A 35 7.82 -1.28 6.62
C HIS A 35 6.81 -2.06 5.76
N VAL A 36 7.22 -2.57 4.59
CA VAL A 36 6.38 -3.44 3.73
C VAL A 36 5.90 -4.66 4.50
N SER A 37 6.81 -5.37 5.18
CA SER A 37 6.48 -6.57 5.96
C SER A 37 5.42 -6.31 7.03
N ARG A 38 5.57 -5.23 7.81
CA ARG A 38 4.57 -4.83 8.82
C ARG A 38 3.23 -4.47 8.21
N ILE A 39 3.22 -3.81 7.04
CA ILE A 39 1.99 -3.48 6.32
C ILE A 39 1.28 -4.76 5.86
N GLU A 40 1.99 -5.66 5.18
CA GLU A 40 1.42 -6.90 4.64
C GLU A 40 0.97 -7.89 5.72
N ALA A 41 1.57 -7.81 6.90
CA ALA A 41 1.14 -8.56 8.08
C ALA A 41 -0.04 -7.90 8.81
N GLY A 42 -0.57 -6.78 8.32
CA GLY A 42 -1.67 -6.04 8.96
C GLY A 42 -1.29 -5.36 10.28
N ARG A 43 0.01 -5.31 10.61
CA ARG A 43 0.53 -4.67 11.84
C ARG A 43 0.73 -3.16 11.70
N ARG A 44 0.59 -2.62 10.48
CA ARG A 44 0.79 -1.20 10.21
C ARG A 44 -0.10 -0.72 9.06
N ASN A 45 -0.90 0.28 9.35
CA ASN A 45 -1.63 1.04 8.33
C ASN A 45 -0.68 2.02 7.62
N ILE A 46 -1.08 2.52 6.45
CA ILE A 46 -0.28 3.44 5.63
C ILE A 46 -0.89 4.84 5.59
N SER A 47 -0.07 5.86 5.35
CA SER A 47 -0.59 7.21 5.08
C SER A 47 -1.23 7.29 3.70
N PHE A 48 -2.11 8.28 3.50
CA PHE A 48 -2.68 8.56 2.18
C PHE A 48 -1.60 8.80 1.10
N ALA A 49 -0.52 9.50 1.46
CA ALA A 49 0.60 9.75 0.56
C ALA A 49 1.27 8.44 0.08
N LEU A 50 1.44 7.46 0.98
CA LEU A 50 1.97 6.14 0.60
C LEU A 50 0.95 5.37 -0.25
N ALA A 51 -0.36 5.45 0.05
CA ALA A 51 -1.40 4.85 -0.78
C ALA A 51 -1.37 5.39 -2.23
N LEU A 52 -1.17 6.71 -2.41
CA LEU A 52 -1.00 7.31 -3.74
C LEU A 52 0.26 6.79 -4.46
N LYS A 53 1.38 6.59 -3.75
CA LYS A 53 2.59 5.97 -4.34
C LYS A 53 2.29 4.55 -4.83
N VAL A 54 1.59 3.74 -4.04
CA VAL A 54 1.19 2.39 -4.44
C VAL A 54 0.28 2.45 -5.67
N ALA A 55 -0.72 3.33 -5.68
CA ALA A 55 -1.60 3.51 -6.84
C ALA A 55 -0.83 3.94 -8.10
N ARG A 56 0.24 4.74 -7.99
CA ARG A 56 1.11 5.06 -9.14
C ARG A 56 1.87 3.84 -9.67
N VAL A 57 2.33 2.95 -8.79
CA VAL A 57 3.09 1.74 -9.16
C VAL A 57 2.18 0.67 -9.78
N PHE A 58 0.98 0.48 -9.24
CA PHE A 58 0.07 -0.61 -9.62
C PHE A 58 -1.16 -0.17 -10.42
N GLY A 59 -1.35 1.13 -10.64
CA GLY A 59 -2.56 1.71 -11.24
C GLY A 59 -3.69 1.96 -10.23
N SER A 60 -3.79 1.12 -9.19
CA SER A 60 -4.72 1.28 -8.08
C SER A 60 -4.28 0.56 -6.81
N ILE A 61 -4.86 0.94 -5.68
CA ILE A 61 -4.80 0.21 -4.40
C ILE A 61 -6.18 0.22 -3.76
N THR A 62 -6.57 -0.91 -3.18
CA THR A 62 -7.78 -1.02 -2.36
C THR A 62 -7.40 -0.82 -0.89
N VAL A 63 -8.16 0.01 -0.20
CA VAL A 63 -7.89 0.40 1.19
C VAL A 63 -9.16 0.39 2.02
N GLN A 64 -9.02 0.19 3.34
CA GLN A 64 -10.11 0.27 4.30
C GLN A 64 -9.86 1.43 5.28
N HIS A 65 -10.90 2.21 5.55
CA HIS A 65 -10.90 3.31 6.51
C HIS A 65 -12.27 3.41 7.17
N GLU A 66 -12.33 3.50 8.50
CA GLU A 66 -13.58 3.66 9.25
C GLU A 66 -14.67 2.63 8.92
N GLY A 67 -14.26 1.39 8.61
CA GLY A 67 -15.18 0.30 8.26
C GLY A 67 -15.56 0.22 6.78
N GLU A 68 -15.29 1.28 6.01
CA GLU A 68 -15.59 1.34 4.58
C GLU A 68 -14.38 0.97 3.72
N VAL A 69 -14.65 0.44 2.52
CA VAL A 69 -13.63 0.02 1.55
C VAL A 69 -13.64 0.99 0.37
N PHE A 70 -12.45 1.50 0.03
CA PHE A 70 -12.25 2.46 -1.05
C PHE A 70 -11.24 1.92 -2.08
N LEU A 71 -11.44 2.31 -3.34
CA LEU A 71 -10.46 2.10 -4.40
C LEU A 71 -9.78 3.43 -4.74
N ILE A 72 -8.49 3.54 -4.46
CA ILE A 72 -7.68 4.67 -4.91
C ILE A 72 -7.08 4.30 -6.26
N LYS A 73 -7.42 5.05 -7.30
CA LYS A 73 -6.96 4.80 -8.67
C LYS A 73 -6.23 6.02 -9.23
N LYS A 74 -5.13 5.79 -9.94
CA LYS A 74 -4.46 6.84 -10.70
C LYS A 74 -5.30 7.13 -11.96
N ASN A 75 -5.77 8.38 -12.10
CA ASN A 75 -6.37 8.83 -13.36
C ASN A 75 -5.27 9.03 -14.41
N LYS A 76 -5.60 8.73 -15.68
CA LYS A 76 -4.70 8.94 -16.82
C LYS A 76 -4.35 10.42 -16.96
#